data_AF-A0A2T9KE08-F1
#
_entry.id   AF-A0A2T9KE08-F1
#
_cell.length_a   1.000
_cell.length_b   1.000
_cell.length_c   1.000
_cell.angle_alpha   90.00
_cell.angle_beta   90.00
_cell.angle_gamma   90.00
#
_symmetry.space_group_name_H-M   'P 1'
#
loop_
_entity.id
_entity.type
_entity.pdbx_description
1 polymer ?
#
loop_
_entity_poly.entity_id
_entity_poly.type
_entity_poly.pdbx_seq_one_letter_code
_entity_poly.pdbx_strand_id
1 'polypeptide(L)' 'MFAGGWGSDTVVDFEAGVDRFDLQSVGVTFEQLQIIAQGTSTIVHVPDHGEIVVLNATPSLLKAEDFLF' A
#
# COMPACT_ATOMS: atom_id res chain seq x y z
N MET A 1 7.72 -16.89 11.00
CA MET A 1 6.37 -17.45 10.77
C MET A 1 5.75 -16.56 9.71
N PHE A 2 5.61 -17.02 8.48
CA PHE A 2 4.89 -16.28 7.44
C PHE A 2 3.40 -16.57 7.68
N ALA A 3 2.71 -15.66 8.37
CA ALA A 3 1.26 -15.64 8.35
C ALA A 3 0.83 -15.51 6.88
N GLY A 4 -0.23 -16.21 6.48
CA GLY A 4 -0.67 -16.43 5.09
C GLY A 4 -1.11 -15.16 4.35
N GLY A 5 -0.15 -14.28 4.14
CA GLY A 5 -0.23 -13.07 3.36
C GLY A 5 0.24 -13.27 1.93
N TRP A 6 -0.03 -12.28 1.08
CA TRP A 6 0.38 -12.24 -0.31
C TRP A 6 1.86 -11.86 -0.49
N GLY A 7 2.55 -11.48 0.60
CA GLY A 7 3.98 -11.19 0.58
C GLY A 7 4.24 -9.71 0.30
N SER A 8 5.20 -9.43 -0.58
CA SER A 8 5.58 -8.06 -0.96
C SER A 8 5.40 -7.87 -2.46
N ASP A 9 4.51 -6.96 -2.84
CA ASP A 9 4.24 -6.58 -4.23
C ASP A 9 4.86 -5.21 -4.54
N THR A 10 5.32 -5.01 -5.77
CA THR A 10 5.97 -3.76 -6.20
C THR A 10 5.17 -3.07 -7.31
N VAL A 11 4.84 -1.81 -7.10
CA VAL A 11 4.23 -0.91 -8.08
C VAL A 11 5.27 0.12 -8.52
N VAL A 12 5.45 0.25 -9.84
CA VAL A 12 6.57 1.01 -10.42
C VAL A 12 6.15 2.36 -11.01
N ASP A 13 4.86 2.54 -11.30
CA ASP A 13 4.32 3.62 -12.12
C ASP A 13 3.03 4.24 -11.55
N PHE A 14 2.85 4.19 -10.23
CA PHE A 14 1.67 4.76 -9.56
C PHE A 14 1.46 6.25 -9.92
N GLU A 15 0.28 6.56 -10.45
CA GLU A 15 -0.17 7.91 -10.79
C GLU A 15 -1.25 8.39 -9.79
N ALA A 16 -0.88 9.35 -8.93
CA ALA A 16 -1.77 9.87 -7.91
C ALA A 16 -3.02 10.55 -8.50
N GLY A 17 -4.19 10.19 -7.99
CA GLY A 17 -5.48 10.68 -8.50
C GLY A 17 -5.98 9.96 -9.76
N VAL A 18 -5.22 9.02 -10.31
CA VAL A 18 -5.64 8.15 -11.43
C VAL A 18 -5.73 6.70 -10.96
N ASP A 19 -4.66 6.18 -10.35
CA ASP A 19 -4.57 4.80 -9.90
C ASP A 19 -5.17 4.59 -8.51
N ARG A 20 -5.62 3.35 -8.26
CA ARG A 20 -6.16 2.93 -6.96
C ARG A 20 -5.72 1.51 -6.60
N PHE A 21 -5.47 1.29 -5.32
CA PHE A 21 -5.27 -0.03 -4.74
C PHE A 21 -6.61 -0.60 -4.28
N ASP A 22 -6.99 -1.77 -4.81
CA ASP A 22 -8.20 -2.46 -4.38
C ASP A 22 -7.88 -3.40 -3.20
N LEU A 23 -8.39 -3.05 -2.02
CA LEU A 23 -8.28 -3.82 -0.77
C LEU A 23 -9.66 -4.26 -0.25
N GLN A 24 -10.72 -4.25 -1.08
CA GLN A 24 -12.09 -4.53 -0.63
C GLN A 24 -12.26 -5.96 -0.11
N SER A 25 -11.50 -6.92 -0.65
CA SER A 25 -11.51 -8.32 -0.19
C SER A 25 -10.68 -8.56 1.07
N VAL A 26 -9.92 -7.55 1.52
CA VAL A 26 -8.97 -7.67 2.64
C VAL A 26 -9.66 -7.36 3.97
N GLY A 27 -10.65 -6.45 3.98
CA GLY A 27 -11.41 -6.12 5.19
C GLY A 27 -10.65 -5.25 6.20
N VAL A 28 -9.66 -4.49 5.73
CA VAL A 28 -8.96 -3.45 6.50
C VAL A 28 -9.52 -2.06 6.19
N THR A 29 -9.22 -1.06 7.01
CA THR A 29 -9.48 0.36 6.73
C THR A 29 -8.18 1.11 6.47
N PHE A 30 -8.29 2.34 5.95
CA PHE A 30 -7.11 3.19 5.70
C PHE A 30 -6.30 3.45 6.97
N GLU A 31 -6.96 3.64 8.10
CA GLU A 31 -6.32 3.91 9.40
C GLU A 31 -5.55 2.71 9.95
N GLN A 32 -5.80 1.50 9.43
CA GLN A 32 -5.06 0.29 9.79
C GLN A 32 -3.80 0.10 8.96
N LEU A 33 -3.66 0.82 7.84
CA LEU A 33 -2.45 0.77 7.01
C LEU A 33 -1.29 1.50 7.71
N GLN A 34 -0.09 0.96 7.58
CA GLN A 34 1.13 1.70 7.94
C GLN A 34 1.86 2.12 6.67
N ILE A 35 1.85 3.42 6.39
CA ILE A 35 2.46 4.00 5.18
C ILE A 35 3.75 4.71 5.58
N ILE A 36 4.91 4.15 5.18
CA ILE A 36 6.23 4.62 5.60
C ILE A 36 7.15 4.84 4.40
N ALA A 37 8.07 5.80 4.52
CA ALA A 37 9.11 6.02 3.51
C ALA A 37 10.27 5.03 3.69
N GLN A 38 10.76 4.47 2.59
CA GLN A 38 12.01 3.71 2.54
C GLN A 38 12.83 4.12 1.32
N GLY A 39 13.86 4.95 1.54
CA GLY A 39 14.66 5.52 0.46
C GLY A 39 13.79 6.40 -0.46
N THR A 40 13.76 6.08 -1.75
CA THR A 40 12.89 6.74 -2.74
C THR A 40 11.52 6.10 -2.88
N SER A 41 11.22 5.05 -2.12
CA SER A 41 9.97 4.30 -2.22
C SER A 41 9.09 4.52 -1.00
N THR A 42 7.81 4.20 -1.14
CA THR A 42 6.87 4.10 -0.04
C THR A 42 6.46 2.66 0.17
N ILE A 43 6.47 2.19 1.42
CA ILE A 43 5.92 0.90 1.80
C ILE A 43 4.56 1.13 2.46
N VAL A 44 3.55 0.43 1.95
CA VAL A 44 2.23 0.29 2.58
C VAL A 44 2.17 -1.10 3.21
N HIS A 45 2.24 -1.16 4.54
CA HIS A 45 2.01 -2.39 5.27
C HIS A 45 0.50 -2.61 5.47
N VAL A 46 0.04 -3.77 5.04
CA VAL A 46 -1.34 -4.24 5.20
C VAL A 46 -1.35 -5.32 6.30
N PRO A 47 -1.92 -5.04 7.48
CA PRO A 47 -1.85 -5.92 8.65
C PRO A 47 -2.29 -7.34 8.33
N ASP A 48 -1.58 -8.36 8.81
CA ASP A 48 -1.87 -9.79 8.59
C ASP A 48 -1.86 -10.27 7.12
N HIS A 49 -1.57 -9.38 6.15
CA HIS A 49 -1.69 -9.68 4.74
C HIS A 49 -0.42 -9.45 3.91
N GLY A 50 0.33 -8.38 4.09
CA GLY A 50 1.52 -8.15 3.25
C GLY A 50 1.95 -6.70 3.14
N GLU A 51 2.74 -6.41 2.11
CA GLU A 51 3.31 -5.09 1.88
C GLU A 51 3.20 -4.71 0.41
N ILE A 52 2.87 -3.45 0.13
CA ILE A 52 2.94 -2.88 -1.22
C ILE A 52 4.09 -1.87 -1.23
N VAL A 53 5.05 -2.07 -2.12
CA VAL A 53 6.17 -1.16 -2.35
C VAL A 53 5.87 -0.31 -3.56
N VAL A 54 5.68 0.99 -3.36
CA VAL A 54 5.47 1.97 -4.44
C VAL A 54 6.79 2.69 -4.70
N LEU A 55 7.41 2.43 -5.85
CA LEU A 55 8.68 3.03 -6.21
C LEU A 55 8.52 4.51 -6.52
N ASN A 56 9.55 5.30 -6.22
CA ASN A 56 9.63 6.74 -6.54
C ASN A 56 8.46 7.57 -5.99
N ALA A 57 7.84 7.10 -4.90
CA ALA A 57 6.71 7.73 -4.24
C ALA A 57 7.08 8.15 -2.82
N THR A 58 6.58 9.30 -2.39
CA THR A 58 6.61 9.73 -0.98
C THR A 58 5.32 9.33 -0.26
N PRO A 59 5.32 9.04 1.05
CA PRO A 59 4.10 8.65 1.76
C PRO A 59 2.94 9.63 1.62
N SER A 60 3.21 10.93 1.56
CA SER A 60 2.21 11.97 1.37
C SER A 60 1.55 11.98 -0.03
N LEU A 61 2.08 11.21 -0.98
CA LEU A 61 1.50 11.02 -2.31
C LEU A 61 0.28 10.09 -2.23
N LEU A 62 0.32 9.11 -1.32
CA LEU A 62 -0.73 8.11 -1.11
C LEU A 62 -1.72 8.64 -0.09
N LYS A 63 -2.97 8.81 -0.50
CA LYS A 63 -4.07 9.30 0.32
C LYS A 63 -5.14 8.23 0.45
N ALA A 64 -6.06 8.41 1.38
CA ALA A 64 -7.20 7.52 1.55
C ALA A 64 -8.03 7.32 0.27
N GLU A 65 -8.10 8.33 -0.60
CA GLU A 65 -8.82 8.26 -1.89
C GLU A 65 -8.18 7.31 -2.91
N ASP A 66 -6.90 6.94 -2.72
CA ASP A 66 -6.18 6.00 -3.59
C ASP A 66 -6.41 4.53 -3.19
N PHE A 67 -7.17 4.26 -2.13
CA PHE A 67 -7.46 2.91 -1.65
C PHE A 67 -8.96 2.64 -1.68
N LEU A 68 -9.34 1.48 -2.20
CA LEU A 68 -10.72 0.98 -2.15
C LEU A 68 -10.81 -0.05 -1.01
N PHE A 69 -11.79 0.13 -0.13
CA PHE A 69 -12.08 -0.74 1.01
C PHE A 69 -13.47 -1.35 0.91
#